data_AF-A0A1H1HR78-F1
#
_entry.id   AF-A0A1H1HR78-F1
#
_cell.length_a   1.000
_cell.length_b   1.000
_cell.length_c   1.000
_cell.angle_alpha   90.00
_cell.angle_beta   90.00
_cell.angle_gamma   90.00
#
_symmetry.space_group_name_H-M   'P 1'
#
loop_
_entity.id
_entity.type
_entity.pdbx_description
1 polymer ?
#
loop_
_entity_poly.entity_id
_entity_poly.type
_entity_poly.pdbx_seq_one_letter_code
_entity_poly.pdbx_strand_id
1 'polypeptide(L)' 'MTVQQRTRGAAQCVDCGRAMAVRITSEETLLPIGSTDGCPCGGTEFRMLGE' A
#
# COMPACT_ATOMS: atom_id res chain seq x y z
N MET A 1 -19.03 9.47 -15.70
CA MET A 1 -18.43 8.90 -14.46
C MET A 1 -17.02 8.47 -14.79
N THR A 2 -16.02 9.31 -14.54
CA THR A 2 -14.63 8.96 -14.81
C THR A 2 -14.17 7.97 -13.75
N VAL A 3 -14.01 6.70 -14.13
CA VAL A 3 -13.33 5.69 -13.32
C VAL A 3 -11.88 6.16 -13.23
N GLN A 4 -11.58 6.95 -12.22
CA GLN A 4 -10.22 7.29 -11.84
C GLN A 4 -9.55 5.94 -11.59
N GLN A 5 -8.66 5.51 -12.51
CA GLN A 5 -7.97 4.23 -12.46
C GLN A 5 -7.05 4.24 -11.24
N ARG A 6 -7.64 3.96 -10.09
CA ARG A 6 -6.97 3.87 -8.80
C ARG A 6 -6.37 2.48 -8.78
N THR A 7 -5.14 2.35 -9.24
CA THR A 7 -4.42 1.09 -9.22
C THR A 7 -4.34 0.61 -7.77
N ARG A 8 -4.85 -0.60 -7.51
CA ARG A 8 -4.81 -1.24 -6.21
C ARG A 8 -3.78 -2.34 -6.29
N GLY A 9 -2.96 -2.46 -5.25
CA GLY A 9 -1.95 -3.50 -5.14
C GLY A 9 -1.96 -4.10 -3.74
N ALA A 10 -1.16 -5.14 -3.56
CA ALA A 10 -0.74 -5.58 -2.25
C ALA A 10 0.69 -5.09 -2.02
N ALA A 11 1.03 -4.72 -0.79
CA ALA A 11 2.41 -4.46 -0.40
C ALA A 11 2.70 -5.10 0.96
N GLN A 12 3.95 -5.51 1.15
CA GLN A 12 4.46 -6.10 2.36
C GLN A 12 5.24 -5.06 3.16
N CYS A 13 4.95 -4.95 4.45
CA CYS A 13 5.82 -4.23 5.37
C CYS A 13 7.18 -4.92 5.43
N VAL A 14 8.25 -4.15 5.24
CA VAL A 14 9.62 -4.69 5.26
C VAL A 14 10.06 -5.08 6.67
N ASP A 15 9.52 -4.44 7.71
CA ASP A 15 9.89 -4.68 9.11
C ASP A 15 9.31 -5.99 9.66
N CYS A 16 8.02 -6.25 9.42
CA CYS A 16 7.31 -7.39 10.01
C CYS A 16 6.83 -8.44 8.99
N GLY A 17 7.00 -8.18 7.69
CA GLY A 17 6.54 -9.09 6.64
C GLY A 17 5.02 -9.12 6.43
N ARG A 18 4.27 -8.20 7.07
CA ARG A 18 2.80 -8.18 6.95
C ARG A 18 2.36 -7.64 5.60
N ALA A 19 1.58 -8.43 4.87
CA ALA A 19 0.94 -8.00 3.64
C ALA A 19 -0.30 -7.13 3.93
N MET A 20 -0.45 -6.04 3.19
CA MET A 20 -1.56 -5.11 3.29
C MET A 20 -2.01 -4.67 1.90
N ALA A 21 -3.30 -4.39 1.76
CA ALA A 21 -3.82 -3.76 0.55
C ALA A 21 -3.34 -2.31 0.53
N VAL A 22 -2.74 -1.88 -0.58
CA VAL A 22 -2.32 -0.50 -0.81
C VAL A 22 -2.99 0.04 -2.06
N ARG A 23 -3.13 1.35 -2.07
CA ARG A 23 -3.57 2.09 -3.24
C ARG A 23 -2.37 2.83 -3.81
N ILE A 24 -2.15 2.63 -5.10
CA ILE A 24 -1.06 3.22 -5.84
C ILE A 24 -1.62 4.49 -6.49
N THR A 25 -1.04 5.64 -6.15
CA THR A 25 -1.35 6.90 -6.82
C THR A 25 -0.50 7.05 -8.08
N SER A 26 -0.86 7.98 -8.96
CA SER A 26 -0.08 8.28 -10.17
C SER A 26 1.34 8.79 -9.88
N GLU A 27 1.62 9.19 -8.63
CA GLU A 27 2.95 9.58 -8.14
C GLU A 27 3.67 8.40 -7.46
N GLU A 28 3.28 7.16 -7.76
CA GLU A 28 3.83 5.92 -7.18
C GLU A 28 3.78 5.85 -5.64
N THR A 29 2.98 6.70 -5.01
CA THR A 29 2.79 6.66 -3.57
C THR A 29 1.90 5.48 -3.21
N LEU A 30 2.41 4.60 -2.34
CA LEU A 30 1.67 3.48 -1.78
C LEU A 30 0.94 3.94 -0.52
N LEU A 31 -0.38 4.01 -0.59
CA LEU A 31 -1.23 4.37 0.53
C LEU A 31 -1.94 3.13 1.08
N PRO A 32 -1.64 2.68 2.31
CA PRO A 32 -2.33 1.55 2.93
C PRO A 32 -3.85 1.79 2.98
N ILE A 33 -4.60 0.80 2.53
CA ILE A 33 -6.06 0.82 2.57
C ILE A 33 -6.48 0.30 3.93
N GLY A 34 -7.14 1.15 4.72
CA GLY A 34 -7.64 0.80 6.06
C GLY A 34 -6.65 1.04 7.20
N SER A 35 -5.50 1.68 6.92
CA SER A 35 -4.57 2.13 7.95
C SER A 35 -4.00 3.50 7.55
N THR A 36 -4.29 4.54 8.32
CA THR A 36 -3.82 5.91 8.03
C THR A 36 -2.33 6.06 8.35
N ASP A 37 -1.84 5.35 9.37
CA ASP A 37 -0.51 5.53 9.96
C ASP A 37 0.53 4.47 9.54
N GLY A 38 0.24 3.69 8.50
CA GLY A 38 1.16 2.63 8.03
C GLY A 38 0.84 1.25 8.60
N CYS A 39 1.88 0.47 8.91
CA CYS A 39 1.72 -0.91 9.37
C CYS A 39 1.40 -0.94 10.87
N PRO A 40 0.53 -1.84 11.36
CA PRO A 40 0.26 -1.97 12.80
C PRO A 40 1.49 -2.27 13.67
N CYS A 41 2.60 -2.71 13.07
CA CYS A 41 3.86 -2.92 13.79
C CYS A 41 4.67 -1.62 14.00
N GLY A 42 4.24 -0.49 13.46
CA GLY A 42 4.98 0.78 13.44
C GLY A 42 5.87 1.00 12.21
N GLY A 43 5.93 0.02 11.29
CA GLY A 43 6.68 0.14 10.05
C GLY A 43 5.98 1.05 9.03
N THR A 44 6.75 1.90 8.37
CA THR A 44 6.28 2.84 7.34
C THR A 44 6.78 2.49 5.94
N GLU A 45 7.69 1.52 5.84
CA GLU A 45 8.26 1.07 4.57
C GLU A 45 7.52 -0.17 4.05
N PHE A 46 7.11 -0.10 2.78
CA PHE A 46 6.35 -1.16 2.11
C PHE A 46 6.97 -1.52 0.77
N ARG A 47 7.00 -2.81 0.46
CA ARG A 47 7.39 -3.36 -0.83
C ARG A 47 6.17 -3.95 -1.54
N MET A 48 5.91 -3.56 -2.78
CA MET A 48 4.84 -4.16 -3.60
C MET A 48 4.98 -5.68 -3.69
N LEU A 49 3.86 -6.38 -3.49
CA LEU A 49 3.69 -7.81 -3.68
C LEU A 49 2.84 -8.01 -4.94
N GLY A 50 3.50 -8.27 -6.06
CA GLY A 50 2.86 -8.50 -7.36
C GLY A 50 3.34 -7.51 -8.40
N GLU A 51 3.84 -8.07 -9.50
CA GLU A 51 4.02 -7.45 -10.81
C GLU A 51 2.72 -7.50 -11.62
#